data_AF-A0A9E2PQF5-F1
#
_entry.id   AF-A0A9E2PQF5-F1
#
_cell.length_a   1.000
_cell.length_b   1.000
_cell.length_c   1.000
_cell.angle_alpha   90.00
_cell.angle_beta   90.00
_cell.angle_gamma   90.00
#
_symmetry.space_group_name_H-M   'P 1'
#
loop_
_entity.id
_entity.type
_entity.pdbx_description
1 polymer ?
#
loop_
_entity_poly.entity_id
_entity_poly.type
_entity_poly.pdbx_seq_one_letter_code
_entity_poly.pdbx_strand_id
1 'polypeptide(L)'
;MYSRLFNAYRSTLDALCSTFLHVCFCLLLGLAIAGCTTPRANPDRPEEHLVTVQASQLWQPSGISANQGNIIHCVATGQWSDSFAKYGADGNPDTIKTHLGVSAPASGLLMRIGDQTNMVYFIGQETNVVAGSSGELKFRNNFSLSSGMRGELKVRVTVATDTDGDNVSDYEEIHTWKTNPLRVDSDGDGFSDLEEINDRQYRPTVAADSER
;
A
#
# COMPACT_ATOMS: atom_id res chain seq x y z
N MET A 1 8.13 8.35 65.97
CA MET A 1 7.97 7.37 64.87
C MET A 1 8.29 7.98 63.49
N TYR A 2 9.29 8.88 63.44
CA TYR A 2 9.68 9.68 62.27
C TYR A 2 11.13 9.41 61.80
N SER A 3 11.66 8.21 62.10
CA SER A 3 13.04 7.82 61.73
C SER A 3 13.12 6.66 60.74
N ARG A 4 11.99 6.18 60.22
CA ARG A 4 11.93 5.07 59.24
C ARG A 4 11.50 5.47 57.82
N LEU A 5 11.07 6.72 57.61
CA LEU A 5 10.69 7.24 56.28
C LEU A 5 11.83 7.98 55.56
N PHE A 6 12.90 8.38 56.27
CA PHE A 6 14.03 9.10 55.66
C PHE A 6 15.09 8.18 55.04
N ASN A 7 15.17 6.91 55.49
CA ASN A 7 16.14 5.94 54.99
C ASN A 7 15.69 5.14 53.75
N ALA A 8 14.40 5.19 53.39
CA ALA A 8 13.90 4.54 52.16
C ALA A 8 14.00 5.46 50.93
N TYR A 9 14.16 6.77 51.11
CA TYR A 9 14.34 7.73 50.01
C TYR A 9 15.80 7.91 49.58
N ARG A 10 16.77 7.50 50.42
CA ARG A 10 18.21 7.65 50.11
C ARG A 10 18.77 6.48 49.30
N SER A 11 18.16 5.29 49.38
CA SER A 11 18.61 4.11 48.60
C SER A 11 18.09 4.04 47.17
N THR A 12 17.10 4.86 46.79
CA THR A 12 16.56 4.93 45.42
C THR A 12 17.19 6.06 44.60
N LEU A 13 17.74 7.10 45.25
CA LEU A 13 18.44 8.19 44.57
C LEU A 13 19.87 7.82 44.14
N ASP A 14 20.56 6.93 44.87
CA ASP A 14 21.89 6.43 44.47
C ASP A 14 21.82 5.40 43.33
N ALA A 15 20.66 4.78 43.09
CA ALA A 15 20.44 3.84 41.96
C ALA A 15 20.01 4.54 40.65
N LEU A 16 19.50 5.78 40.73
CA LEU A 16 19.08 6.56 39.55
C LEU A 16 20.20 7.50 39.04
N CYS A 17 21.29 7.68 39.79
CA CYS A 17 22.44 8.48 39.37
C CYS A 17 23.51 7.67 38.60
N SER A 18 23.43 6.33 38.60
CA SER A 18 24.42 5.45 37.95
C SER A 18 24.05 4.98 36.54
N THR A 19 22.81 5.15 36.09
CA THR A 19 22.37 4.72 34.74
C THR A 19 22.24 5.85 33.74
N PHE A 20 22.19 7.11 34.20
CA PHE A 20 22.18 8.29 33.32
C PHE A 20 23.57 8.73 32.84
N LEU A 21 24.65 8.22 33.45
CA LEU A 21 26.02 8.55 33.05
C LEU A 21 26.66 7.57 32.04
N HIS A 22 25.94 6.54 31.59
CA HIS A 22 26.40 5.63 30.52
C HIS A 22 25.73 5.87 29.16
N VAL A 23 24.72 6.74 29.07
CA VAL A 23 24.06 7.09 27.80
C VAL A 23 24.68 8.34 27.15
N CYS A 24 25.59 9.03 27.84
CA CYS A 24 26.26 10.24 27.32
C CYS A 24 27.72 10.03 26.85
N PHE A 25 28.19 8.79 26.72
CA PHE A 25 29.57 8.50 26.26
C PHE A 25 29.66 7.52 25.06
N CYS A 26 28.55 7.27 24.36
CA CYS A 26 28.56 6.58 23.05
C CYS A 26 28.41 7.53 21.85
N LEU A 27 28.56 8.85 22.06
CA LEU A 27 28.64 9.84 20.97
C LEU A 27 30.08 10.10 20.49
N LEU A 28 31.07 9.33 20.97
CA LEU A 28 32.49 9.55 20.64
C LEU A 28 33.29 8.29 20.25
N LEU A 29 32.65 7.13 20.02
CA LEU A 29 33.28 6.01 19.31
C LEU A 29 32.26 5.41 18.34
N GLY A 30 32.60 5.47 17.05
CA GLY A 30 31.86 4.85 15.95
C GLY A 30 31.83 3.32 16.07
N LEU A 31 30.97 2.81 16.94
CA LEU A 31 30.54 1.43 16.97
C LEU A 31 29.09 1.39 16.48
N ALA A 32 28.95 1.04 15.21
CA ALA A 32 27.69 0.66 14.62
C ALA A 32 27.04 -0.43 15.50
N ILE A 33 25.85 -0.14 16.02
CA ILE A 33 24.97 -1.15 16.62
C ILE A 33 24.48 -2.02 15.46
N ALA A 34 25.24 -3.07 15.15
CA ALA A 34 24.77 -4.18 14.34
C ALA A 34 23.73 -4.94 15.16
N GLY A 35 22.47 -4.96 14.72
CA GLY A 35 21.46 -5.77 15.40
C GLY A 35 19.99 -5.52 15.07
N CYS A 36 19.64 -4.52 14.26
CA CYS A 36 18.31 -4.44 13.66
C CYS A 36 18.46 -4.24 12.15
N THR A 37 18.83 -5.31 11.45
CA THR A 37 18.59 -5.38 10.02
C THR A 37 17.09 -5.60 9.84
N THR A 38 16.31 -4.53 9.75
CA THR A 38 15.15 -4.57 8.86
C THR A 38 15.67 -5.12 7.54
N PRO A 39 15.01 -6.11 6.88
CA PRO A 39 15.40 -6.52 5.55
C PRO A 39 15.57 -5.23 4.74
N ARG A 40 16.77 -4.97 4.23
CA ARG A 40 17.02 -3.83 3.35
C ARG A 40 15.99 -4.01 2.23
N ALA A 41 15.03 -3.11 2.14
CA ALA A 41 14.05 -3.13 1.06
C ALA A 41 14.85 -3.30 -0.24
N ASN A 42 14.52 -4.33 -1.01
CA ASN A 42 15.13 -4.52 -2.31
C ASN A 42 14.79 -3.26 -3.11
N PRO A 43 15.75 -2.40 -3.48
CA PRO A 43 15.45 -1.11 -4.10
C PRO A 43 14.67 -1.26 -5.41
N ASP A 44 14.73 -2.44 -6.02
CA ASP A 44 14.09 -2.73 -7.28
C ASP A 44 12.67 -3.30 -7.10
N ARG A 45 12.35 -3.88 -5.93
CA ARG A 45 11.01 -4.46 -5.70
C ARG A 45 10.05 -3.35 -5.26
N PRO A 46 8.90 -3.17 -5.94
CA PRO A 46 7.93 -2.18 -5.52
C PRO A 46 7.37 -2.55 -4.14
N GLU A 47 7.31 -1.54 -3.26
CA GLU A 47 6.86 -1.70 -1.87
C GLU A 47 5.34 -1.93 -1.84
N GLU A 48 4.91 -2.89 -1.02
CA GLU A 48 3.49 -3.13 -0.77
C GLU A 48 3.05 -2.33 0.45
N HIS A 49 2.02 -1.51 0.27
CA HIS A 49 1.41 -0.71 1.32
C HIS A 49 -0.02 -1.19 1.61
N LEU A 50 -0.42 -1.19 2.89
CA LEU A 50 -1.77 -1.53 3.31
C LEU A 50 -2.55 -0.27 3.69
N VAL A 51 -3.63 0.03 2.97
CA VAL A 51 -4.51 1.17 3.21
C VAL A 51 -5.86 0.70 3.73
N THR A 52 -6.29 1.29 4.84
CA THR A 52 -7.61 1.06 5.44
C THR A 52 -8.55 2.19 5.03
N VAL A 53 -9.63 1.86 4.32
CA VAL A 53 -10.61 2.83 3.80
C VAL A 53 -11.92 2.66 4.56
N GLN A 54 -12.34 3.72 5.24
CA GLN A 54 -13.58 3.74 6.02
C GLN A 54 -14.78 4.14 5.17
N ALA A 55 -15.95 3.60 5.50
CA ALA A 55 -17.17 3.74 4.69
C ALA A 55 -17.58 5.20 4.50
N SER A 56 -17.51 6.03 5.56
CA SER A 56 -18.17 7.34 5.66
C SER A 56 -17.29 8.58 5.53
N GLN A 57 -16.09 8.40 4.99
CA GLN A 57 -15.15 9.50 4.85
C GLN A 57 -15.10 9.98 3.40
N LEU A 58 -14.83 11.27 3.21
CA LEU A 58 -14.41 11.83 1.92
C LEU A 58 -13.09 11.19 1.47
N TRP A 59 -12.43 11.78 0.47
CA TRP A 59 -11.09 11.37 0.05
C TRP A 59 -10.12 11.23 1.24
N GLN A 60 -9.77 9.98 1.56
CA GLN A 60 -8.84 9.61 2.64
C GLN A 60 -7.42 9.58 2.06
N PRO A 61 -6.47 10.35 2.62
CA PRO A 61 -5.05 10.26 2.26
C PRO A 61 -4.50 8.88 2.65
N SER A 62 -3.69 8.30 1.76
CA SER A 62 -3.06 6.99 2.01
C SER A 62 -1.64 7.10 2.56
N GLY A 63 -0.98 8.26 2.42
CA GLY A 63 0.45 8.43 2.64
C GLY A 63 1.33 7.89 1.50
N ILE A 64 0.74 7.32 0.45
CA ILE A 64 1.45 6.74 -0.70
C ILE A 64 1.47 7.78 -1.81
N SER A 65 2.64 8.05 -2.38
CA SER A 65 2.78 8.93 -3.55
C SER A 65 3.15 8.13 -4.79
N ALA A 66 2.63 8.54 -5.94
CA ALA A 66 3.03 8.04 -7.25
C ALA A 66 3.45 9.21 -8.14
N ASN A 67 4.40 8.96 -9.03
CA ASN A 67 4.76 9.87 -10.11
C ASN A 67 3.95 9.53 -11.37
N GLN A 68 3.73 10.52 -12.23
CA GLN A 68 3.18 10.30 -13.56
C GLN A 68 3.98 9.20 -14.30
N GLY A 69 3.27 8.26 -14.92
CA GLY A 69 3.84 7.09 -15.59
C GLY A 69 3.96 5.85 -14.70
N ASN A 70 3.93 5.96 -13.37
CA ASN A 70 3.99 4.78 -12.50
C ASN A 70 2.78 3.87 -12.69
N ILE A 71 3.02 2.55 -12.64
CA ILE A 71 1.99 1.52 -12.58
C ILE A 71 1.61 1.31 -11.12
N ILE A 72 0.32 1.46 -10.83
CA ILE A 72 -0.27 1.28 -9.51
C ILE A 72 -1.13 0.02 -9.57
N HIS A 73 -0.74 -1.01 -8.84
CA HIS A 73 -1.53 -2.23 -8.63
C HIS A 73 -2.27 -2.14 -7.30
N CYS A 74 -3.60 -2.23 -7.37
CA CYS A 74 -4.48 -2.21 -6.21
C CYS A 74 -5.17 -3.57 -6.06
N VAL A 75 -5.05 -4.18 -4.88
CA VAL A 75 -5.83 -5.36 -4.50
C VAL A 75 -6.68 -5.03 -3.28
N ALA A 76 -7.99 -4.91 -3.49
CA ALA A 76 -8.92 -4.51 -2.44
C ALA A 76 -9.69 -5.73 -1.89
N THR A 77 -9.87 -5.71 -0.56
CA THR A 77 -10.54 -6.75 0.22
C THR A 77 -11.37 -6.12 1.33
N GLY A 78 -12.20 -6.92 2.00
CA GLY A 78 -13.07 -6.46 3.10
C GLY A 78 -14.54 -6.40 2.69
N GLN A 79 -15.38 -5.84 3.55
CA GLN A 79 -16.82 -5.71 3.28
C GLN A 79 -17.41 -4.46 3.95
N TRP A 80 -18.38 -3.86 3.27
CA TRP A 80 -19.27 -2.86 3.83
C TRP A 80 -20.49 -3.54 4.45
N SER A 81 -20.96 -3.04 5.59
CA SER A 81 -22.18 -3.50 6.24
C SER A 81 -23.09 -2.34 6.61
N ASP A 82 -24.39 -2.55 6.55
CA ASP A 82 -25.37 -1.69 7.18
C ASP A 82 -25.72 -2.29 8.55
N SER A 83 -25.17 -1.73 9.61
CA SER A 83 -25.62 -2.07 10.96
C SER A 83 -26.98 -1.41 11.22
N PHE A 84 -28.05 -1.93 10.61
CA PHE A 84 -29.41 -1.65 11.08
C PHE A 84 -29.68 -2.56 12.27
N ALA A 85 -29.27 -2.12 13.47
CA ALA A 85 -29.89 -2.68 14.66
C ALA A 85 -31.40 -2.35 14.62
N LYS A 86 -32.23 -3.28 14.11
CA LYS A 86 -33.62 -3.32 14.57
C LYS A 86 -33.57 -3.98 15.93
N TYR A 87 -33.72 -3.18 16.98
CA TYR A 87 -33.91 -3.72 18.32
C TYR A 87 -35.09 -4.69 18.29
N GLY A 88 -34.84 -5.97 18.62
CA GLY A 88 -35.90 -6.90 18.99
C GLY A 88 -36.56 -6.45 20.30
N ALA A 89 -37.67 -7.09 20.68
CA ALA A 89 -38.39 -6.79 21.92
C ALA A 89 -37.55 -7.02 23.21
N ASP A 90 -36.42 -7.70 23.07
CA ASP A 90 -35.40 -8.04 24.06
C ASP A 90 -34.23 -7.03 24.12
N GLY A 91 -34.19 -6.03 23.23
CA GLY A 91 -33.22 -4.94 23.26
C GLY A 91 -31.80 -5.30 22.84
N ASN A 92 -31.54 -6.53 22.39
CA ASN A 92 -30.21 -6.95 21.94
C ASN A 92 -30.07 -6.78 20.41
N PRO A 93 -29.05 -6.08 19.89
CA PRO A 93 -28.88 -5.87 18.46
C PRO A 93 -28.28 -7.11 17.77
N ASP A 94 -29.08 -8.14 17.53
CA ASP A 94 -28.64 -9.35 16.84
C ASP A 94 -29.07 -9.34 15.37
N THR A 95 -28.32 -8.62 14.52
CA THR A 95 -27.92 -9.06 13.16
C THR A 95 -27.16 -7.95 12.42
N ILE A 96 -25.86 -8.18 12.16
CA ILE A 96 -25.12 -7.45 11.13
C ILE A 96 -25.66 -7.94 9.78
N LYS A 97 -26.33 -7.08 9.02
CA LYS A 97 -26.68 -7.37 7.63
C LYS A 97 -25.55 -6.87 6.74
N THR A 98 -25.13 -7.71 5.81
CA THR A 98 -24.28 -7.31 4.70
C THR A 98 -25.22 -6.97 3.54
N HIS A 99 -25.76 -5.74 3.49
CA HIS A 99 -26.77 -5.34 2.49
C HIS A 99 -26.38 -5.59 1.03
N LEU A 100 -25.08 -5.70 0.73
CA LEU A 100 -24.62 -6.01 -0.63
C LEU A 100 -24.37 -7.50 -0.85
N GLY A 101 -24.05 -8.29 0.18
CA GLY A 101 -23.56 -9.67 -0.03
C GLY A 101 -22.35 -9.76 -0.97
N VAL A 102 -21.70 -8.62 -1.29
CA VAL A 102 -20.60 -8.51 -2.24
C VAL A 102 -19.31 -8.36 -1.44
N SER A 103 -18.40 -9.34 -1.57
CA SER A 103 -17.01 -9.18 -1.12
C SER A 103 -16.39 -8.01 -1.86
N ALA A 104 -15.87 -7.06 -1.11
CA ALA A 104 -15.51 -5.79 -1.70
C ALA A 104 -14.18 -5.86 -2.47
N PRO A 105 -14.04 -4.98 -3.48
CA PRO A 105 -15.08 -4.14 -4.07
C PRO A 105 -15.48 -4.62 -5.47
N ALA A 106 -16.76 -4.94 -5.67
CA ALA A 106 -17.40 -4.67 -6.96
C ALA A 106 -17.87 -3.20 -6.93
N SER A 107 -17.20 -2.32 -7.68
CA SER A 107 -17.55 -0.91 -7.94
C SER A 107 -17.75 -0.01 -6.70
N GLY A 108 -17.25 -0.41 -5.54
CA GLY A 108 -17.48 0.27 -4.26
C GLY A 108 -16.35 1.17 -3.79
N LEU A 109 -15.20 1.16 -4.47
CA LEU A 109 -14.00 1.90 -4.09
C LEU A 109 -13.53 2.76 -5.25
N LEU A 110 -13.15 3.99 -4.93
CA LEU A 110 -12.59 4.96 -5.85
C LEU A 110 -11.20 5.35 -5.37
N MET A 111 -10.30 5.54 -6.32
CA MET A 111 -8.99 6.13 -6.10
C MET A 111 -8.85 7.40 -6.95
N ARG A 112 -8.07 8.36 -6.47
CA ARG A 112 -7.51 9.45 -7.29
C ARG A 112 -6.05 9.67 -6.95
N ILE A 113 -5.35 10.40 -7.81
CA ILE A 113 -3.93 10.71 -7.66
C ILE A 113 -3.76 12.23 -7.59
N GLY A 114 -3.29 12.72 -6.45
CA GLY A 114 -3.20 14.15 -6.17
C GLY A 114 -4.55 14.86 -6.11
N ASP A 115 -4.50 16.19 -6.15
CA ASP A 115 -5.69 17.06 -6.13
C ASP A 115 -5.84 17.89 -7.42
N GLN A 116 -4.89 17.77 -8.36
CA GLN A 116 -4.82 18.62 -9.55
C GLN A 116 -5.73 18.14 -10.69
N THR A 117 -6.10 16.85 -10.69
CA THR A 117 -6.96 16.26 -11.72
C THR A 117 -8.31 15.86 -11.13
N ASN A 118 -9.37 15.96 -11.94
CA ASN A 118 -10.70 15.40 -11.61
C ASN A 118 -10.80 13.92 -12.01
N MET A 119 -9.68 13.29 -12.35
CA MET A 119 -9.64 11.89 -12.75
C MET A 119 -9.85 10.98 -11.54
N VAL A 120 -10.74 10.02 -11.69
CA VAL A 120 -11.09 9.05 -10.66
C VAL A 120 -11.01 7.65 -11.28
N TYR A 121 -10.39 6.73 -10.55
CA TYR A 121 -10.22 5.34 -10.93
C TYR A 121 -11.16 4.48 -10.10
N PHE A 122 -11.91 3.61 -10.76
CA PHE A 122 -12.71 2.59 -10.09
C PHE A 122 -11.78 1.46 -9.68
N ILE A 123 -11.75 1.14 -8.39
CA ILE A 123 -10.95 0.04 -7.87
C ILE A 123 -11.88 -1.15 -7.64
N GLY A 124 -11.64 -2.20 -8.41
CA GLY A 124 -12.27 -3.51 -8.25
C GLY A 124 -11.55 -4.36 -7.21
N GLN A 125 -11.73 -5.68 -7.26
CA GLN A 125 -10.97 -6.63 -6.42
C GLN A 125 -9.48 -6.54 -6.71
N GLU A 126 -9.13 -6.40 -7.99
CA GLU A 126 -7.78 -6.22 -8.49
C GLU A 126 -7.82 -5.22 -9.64
N THR A 127 -6.93 -4.23 -9.65
CA THR A 127 -6.94 -3.15 -10.65
C THR A 127 -5.53 -2.63 -10.88
N ASN A 128 -5.13 -2.55 -12.14
CA ASN A 128 -3.93 -1.85 -12.58
C ASN A 128 -4.29 -0.47 -13.10
N VAL A 129 -3.53 0.55 -12.67
CA VAL A 129 -3.72 1.94 -13.07
C VAL A 129 -2.38 2.54 -13.44
N VAL A 130 -2.27 3.11 -14.63
CA VAL A 130 -1.14 3.98 -14.98
C VAL A 130 -1.42 5.39 -14.47
N ALA A 131 -0.48 5.93 -13.69
CA ALA A 131 -0.61 7.24 -13.08
C ALA A 131 -0.58 8.34 -14.14
N GLY A 132 -1.72 8.96 -14.42
CA GLY A 132 -1.82 10.08 -15.37
C GLY A 132 -1.25 11.41 -14.84
N SER A 133 -0.97 11.49 -13.53
CA SER A 133 -0.41 12.65 -12.85
C SER A 133 0.37 12.23 -11.63
N SER A 134 1.31 13.06 -11.16
CA SER A 134 1.99 12.83 -9.89
C SER A 134 1.18 13.31 -8.69
N GLY A 135 1.27 12.60 -7.56
CA GLY A 135 0.66 13.03 -6.31
C GLY A 135 0.37 11.89 -5.34
N GLU A 136 -0.19 12.25 -4.19
CA GLU A 136 -0.63 11.29 -3.19
C GLU A 136 -1.88 10.52 -3.64
N LEU A 137 -1.90 9.20 -3.46
CA LEU A 137 -3.07 8.36 -3.68
C LEU A 137 -4.10 8.62 -2.58
N LYS A 138 -5.34 8.87 -2.99
CA LYS A 138 -6.46 9.07 -2.06
C LYS A 138 -7.59 8.13 -2.41
N PHE A 139 -8.20 7.55 -1.39
CA PHE A 139 -9.26 6.56 -1.56
C PHE A 139 -10.57 7.05 -0.96
N ARG A 140 -11.69 6.66 -1.55
CA ARG A 140 -13.00 6.84 -0.96
C ARG A 140 -13.96 5.77 -1.43
N ASN A 141 -15.06 5.61 -0.71
CA ASN A 141 -16.16 4.78 -1.18
C ASN A 141 -16.92 5.46 -2.36
N ASN A 142 -17.54 4.64 -3.22
CA ASN A 142 -18.30 5.12 -4.39
C ASN A 142 -19.81 5.34 -4.13
N PHE A 143 -20.27 5.21 -2.88
CA PHE A 143 -21.70 5.24 -2.56
C PHE A 143 -22.05 6.46 -1.70
N SER A 144 -23.18 7.12 -2.02
CA SER A 144 -23.82 8.05 -1.09
C SER A 144 -24.39 7.23 0.06
N LEU A 145 -23.72 7.22 1.20
CA LEU A 145 -24.12 6.38 2.32
C LEU A 145 -25.38 6.93 2.96
N SER A 146 -26.33 6.05 3.25
CA SER A 146 -27.29 6.30 4.30
C SER A 146 -26.56 6.40 5.64
N SER A 147 -27.07 7.23 6.55
CA SER A 147 -26.59 7.32 7.92
C SER A 147 -26.62 5.93 8.59
N GLY A 148 -25.46 5.33 8.87
CA GLY A 148 -25.37 4.05 9.58
C GLY A 148 -24.55 2.93 8.91
N MET A 149 -24.09 3.10 7.66
CA MET A 149 -23.12 2.15 7.08
C MET A 149 -21.79 2.18 7.84
N ARG A 150 -21.26 0.99 8.13
CA ARG A 150 -20.00 0.75 8.83
C ARG A 150 -19.23 -0.35 8.13
N GLY A 151 -17.91 -0.29 8.19
CA GLY A 151 -17.05 -1.29 7.59
C GLY A 151 -15.73 -0.69 7.16
N GLU A 152 -14.82 -1.57 6.76
CA GLU A 152 -13.47 -1.23 6.35
C GLU A 152 -13.14 -2.04 5.09
N LEU A 153 -12.59 -1.35 4.10
CA LEU A 153 -11.87 -2.00 3.01
C LEU A 153 -10.38 -1.89 3.25
N LYS A 154 -9.68 -2.98 2.98
CA LYS A 154 -8.23 -3.03 2.99
C LYS A 154 -7.75 -3.11 1.56
N VAL A 155 -6.94 -2.14 1.15
CA VAL A 155 -6.33 -2.07 -0.16
C VAL A 155 -4.84 -2.32 0.00
N ARG A 156 -4.35 -3.40 -0.57
CA ARG A 156 -2.91 -3.54 -0.83
C ARG A 156 -2.59 -2.74 -2.07
N VAL A 157 -1.60 -1.86 -1.98
CA VAL A 157 -1.19 -0.97 -3.06
C VAL A 157 0.30 -1.17 -3.29
N THR A 158 0.65 -1.41 -4.54
CA THR A 158 2.03 -1.51 -5.01
C THR A 158 2.22 -0.45 -6.08
N VAL A 159 3.27 0.36 -5.96
CA VAL A 159 3.63 1.39 -6.95
C VAL A 159 4.95 1.02 -7.58
N ALA A 160 4.94 0.79 -8.90
CA ALA A 160 6.09 0.43 -9.68
C ALA A 160 6.36 1.47 -10.77
N THR A 161 7.63 1.64 -11.13
CA THR A 161 8.01 2.50 -12.27
C THR A 161 7.93 1.68 -13.56
N ASP A 162 7.56 2.37 -14.63
CA ASP A 162 7.53 1.89 -16.02
C ASP A 162 8.19 3.01 -16.82
N THR A 163 9.47 2.81 -17.15
CA THR A 163 10.34 3.87 -17.65
C THR A 163 10.16 4.15 -19.13
N ASP A 164 9.79 3.15 -19.93
CA ASP A 164 9.57 3.29 -21.37
C ASP A 164 8.09 3.35 -21.76
N GLY A 165 7.18 3.04 -20.84
CA GLY A 165 5.74 3.27 -20.97
C GLY A 165 5.01 2.17 -21.74
N ASP A 166 5.54 0.95 -21.78
CA ASP A 166 4.90 -0.18 -22.45
C ASP A 166 3.85 -0.91 -21.56
N ASN A 167 3.72 -0.49 -20.30
CA ASN A 167 2.89 -1.07 -19.23
C ASN A 167 3.41 -2.39 -18.64
N VAL A 168 4.70 -2.69 -18.78
CA VAL A 168 5.44 -3.64 -17.96
C VAL A 168 6.27 -2.84 -16.97
N SER A 169 6.32 -3.26 -15.70
CA SER A 169 7.14 -2.52 -14.74
C SER A 169 8.63 -2.82 -14.91
N ASP A 170 9.50 -1.83 -14.69
CA ASP A 170 10.97 -1.99 -14.75
C ASP A 170 11.45 -3.22 -13.93
N TYR A 171 10.77 -3.46 -12.80
CA TYR A 171 11.04 -4.62 -11.96
C TYR A 171 10.73 -5.95 -12.67
N GLU A 172 9.56 -6.08 -13.29
CA GLU A 172 9.14 -7.28 -14.01
C GLU A 172 10.02 -7.51 -15.24
N GLU A 173 10.35 -6.45 -15.96
CA GLU A 173 11.25 -6.51 -17.10
C GLU A 173 12.62 -7.07 -16.71
N ILE A 174 13.25 -6.50 -15.69
CA ILE A 174 14.59 -6.94 -15.24
C ILE A 174 14.54 -8.34 -14.60
N HIS A 175 13.52 -8.64 -13.79
CA HIS A 175 13.53 -9.81 -12.92
C HIS A 175 12.80 -11.02 -13.50
N THR A 176 11.72 -10.80 -14.23
CA THR A 176 10.83 -11.84 -14.77
C THR A 176 11.13 -12.11 -16.24
N TRP A 177 11.06 -11.07 -17.08
CA TRP A 177 11.06 -11.22 -18.54
C TRP A 177 12.43 -11.11 -19.19
N LYS A 178 13.40 -10.49 -18.50
CA LYS A 178 14.75 -10.21 -18.99
C LYS A 178 14.77 -9.28 -20.21
N THR A 179 13.80 -8.37 -20.26
CA THR A 179 13.67 -7.27 -21.22
C THR A 179 14.43 -6.03 -20.73
N ASN A 180 14.43 -4.98 -21.53
CA ASN A 180 15.14 -3.73 -21.32
C ASN A 180 14.16 -2.60 -20.98
N PRO A 181 14.15 -2.10 -19.73
CA PRO A 181 13.17 -1.11 -19.24
C PRO A 181 13.29 0.29 -19.84
N LEU A 182 14.16 0.45 -20.82
CA LEU A 182 14.37 1.69 -21.55
C LEU A 182 13.89 1.58 -23.00
N ARG A 183 13.25 0.47 -23.37
CA ARG A 183 12.85 0.14 -24.73
C ARG A 183 11.57 -0.69 -24.72
N VAL A 184 10.48 -0.03 -25.14
CA VAL A 184 9.17 -0.65 -25.40
C VAL A 184 9.24 -1.95 -26.20
N ASP A 185 10.20 -2.05 -27.12
CA ASP A 185 10.51 -3.26 -27.89
C ASP A 185 11.99 -3.56 -27.66
N SER A 186 12.27 -4.56 -26.83
CA SER A 186 13.60 -4.88 -26.34
C SER A 186 14.52 -5.44 -27.42
N ASP A 187 13.99 -6.32 -28.28
CA ASP A 187 14.78 -7.03 -29.29
C ASP A 187 14.72 -6.38 -30.69
N GLY A 188 13.79 -5.46 -30.90
CA GLY A 188 13.69 -4.59 -32.06
C GLY A 188 12.95 -5.20 -33.24
N ASP A 189 12.09 -6.20 -33.04
CA ASP A 189 11.39 -6.88 -34.13
C ASP A 189 10.01 -6.28 -34.50
N GLY A 190 9.59 -5.26 -33.76
CA GLY A 190 8.41 -4.45 -34.04
C GLY A 190 7.18 -4.77 -33.18
N PHE A 191 7.29 -5.70 -32.24
CA PHE A 191 6.31 -5.93 -31.18
C PHE A 191 6.82 -5.37 -29.85
N SER A 192 5.93 -4.83 -29.03
CA SER A 192 6.31 -4.40 -27.68
C SER A 192 6.48 -5.59 -26.74
N ASP A 193 7.32 -5.44 -25.71
CA ASP A 193 7.58 -6.51 -24.75
C ASP A 193 6.27 -6.99 -24.09
N LEU A 194 5.36 -6.07 -23.77
CA LEU A 194 4.01 -6.40 -23.29
C LEU A 194 3.19 -7.26 -24.28
N GLU A 195 3.21 -6.92 -25.57
CA GLU A 195 2.46 -7.67 -26.59
C GLU A 195 2.95 -9.11 -26.66
N GLU A 196 4.27 -9.29 -26.64
CA GLU A 196 4.90 -10.60 -26.67
C GLU A 196 4.68 -11.39 -25.37
N ILE A 197 4.71 -10.74 -24.20
CA ILE A 197 4.40 -11.37 -22.91
C ILE A 197 2.98 -11.95 -22.89
N ASN A 198 2.03 -11.24 -23.50
CA ASN A 198 0.62 -11.66 -23.53
C ASN A 198 0.34 -12.75 -24.57
N ASP A 199 1.20 -12.91 -25.57
CA ASP A 199 1.06 -13.91 -26.61
C ASP A 199 2.12 -15.01 -26.48
N ARG A 200 1.67 -16.23 -26.19
CA ARG A 200 2.54 -17.41 -26.00
C ARG A 200 3.36 -17.80 -27.24
N GLN A 201 3.10 -17.19 -28.40
CA GLN A 201 3.85 -17.44 -29.62
C GLN A 201 5.13 -16.62 -29.73
N TYR A 202 5.24 -15.51 -28.99
CA TYR A 202 6.35 -14.57 -29.07
C TYR A 202 7.25 -14.63 -27.82
N ARG A 203 8.45 -14.10 -27.94
CA ARG A 203 9.53 -14.15 -26.97
C ARG A 203 10.18 -12.77 -26.89
N PRO A 204 9.96 -12.02 -25.79
CA PRO A 204 10.42 -10.63 -25.61
C PRO A 204 11.93 -10.32 -25.70
N THR A 205 12.75 -11.30 -26.03
CA THR A 205 14.21 -11.23 -25.99
C THR A 205 14.86 -11.82 -27.24
N VAL A 206 14.07 -12.21 -28.25
CA VAL A 206 14.54 -12.90 -29.44
C VAL A 206 13.92 -12.29 -30.70
N ALA A 207 14.69 -11.41 -31.32
CA ALA A 207 14.28 -10.81 -32.57
C ALA A 207 13.98 -11.87 -33.65
N ALA A 208 12.83 -11.72 -34.32
CA ALA A 208 12.30 -12.54 -35.43
C ALA A 208 11.42 -13.73 -35.04
N ASP A 209 10.34 -13.45 -34.32
CA ASP A 209 9.29 -14.44 -34.03
C ASP A 209 8.30 -14.69 -35.18
N SER A 210 8.42 -13.93 -36.27
CA SER A 210 7.55 -14.01 -37.45
C SER A 210 7.79 -15.22 -38.39
N GLU A 211 8.67 -16.17 -38.05
CA GLU A 211 9.01 -17.31 -38.93
C GLU A 211 8.54 -18.71 -38.46
N ARG A 212 7.38 -18.86 -37.81
CA ARG A 212 6.82 -20.21 -37.52
C ARG A 212 5.36 -20.45 -37.86
#